data_AF-A0A950RS37-F1
#
_entry.id   AF-A0A950RS37-F1
#
_cell.length_a   1.000
_cell.length_b   1.000
_cell.length_c   1.000
_cell.angle_alpha   90.00
_cell.angle_beta   90.00
_cell.angle_gamma   90.00
#
_symmetry.space_group_name_H-M   'P 1'
#
loop_
_entity.id
_entity.type
_entity.pdbx_description
1 polymer ?
#
loop_
_entity_poly.entity_id
_entity_poly.type
_entity_poly.pdbx_seq_one_letter_code
_entity_poly.pdbx_strand_id
1 'polypeptide(L)'
;MQNAGWIKLLKRIPVEQHSKLVLITSNNVEINVQGILRLEADYAVIRGRLAASTEAGRFFFVPYDQLNHLAFREGVLEAQIQELFGQAPPSAARREEVEGPETTPLGPSGEEGEPAHPLPGPERASLPGKAALLERLRRTRPGQALPPRPAQP
;
A
#
# COMPACT_ATOMS: atom_id res chain seq x y z
N MET A 1 22.88 11.57 13.89
CA MET A 1 21.93 12.62 14.38
C MET A 1 20.47 12.33 14.05
N GLN A 2 20.15 11.43 13.11
CA GLN A 2 18.75 11.13 12.72
C GLN A 2 17.93 10.41 13.81
N ASN A 3 18.59 9.67 14.70
CA ASN A 3 17.95 8.86 15.77
C ASN A 3 17.07 9.69 16.71
N ALA A 4 17.49 10.91 17.05
CA ALA A 4 16.73 11.79 17.94
C ALA A 4 15.38 12.22 17.33
N GLY A 5 15.29 12.30 15.99
CA GLY A 5 14.04 12.59 15.29
C GLY A 5 13.04 11.44 15.42
N TRP A 6 13.50 10.20 15.22
CA TRP A 6 12.69 9.00 15.39
C TRP A 6 12.16 8.85 16.80
N ILE A 7 13.00 9.05 17.82
CA ILE A 7 12.58 8.98 19.22
C ILE A 7 11.48 10.01 19.52
N LYS A 8 11.66 11.26 19.05
CA LYS A 8 10.65 12.32 19.23
C LYS A 8 9.34 12.00 18.52
N LEU A 9 9.41 11.46 17.30
CA LEU A 9 8.23 11.07 16.52
C LEU A 9 7.45 9.96 17.25
N LEU A 10 8.12 8.87 17.61
CA LEU A 10 7.48 7.71 18.22
C LEU A 10 6.90 8.01 19.61
N LYS A 11 7.52 8.93 20.37
CA LYS A 11 6.97 9.41 21.66
C LYS A 11 5.72 10.28 21.52
N ARG A 12 5.53 10.91 20.37
CA ARG A 12 4.39 11.80 20.11
C ARG A 12 3.13 11.04 19.71
N ILE A 13 3.29 9.81 19.22
CA ILE A 13 2.17 8.97 18.79
C ILE A 13 1.54 8.30 20.03
N PRO A 14 0.23 8.50 20.28
CA PRO A 14 -0.49 7.83 21.37
C PRO A 14 -0.43 6.30 21.25
N VAL A 15 -0.43 5.62 22.39
CA VAL A 15 -0.29 4.15 22.47
C VAL A 15 -1.43 3.44 21.73
N GLU A 16 -2.62 4.04 21.74
CA GLU A 16 -3.83 3.56 21.06
C GLU A 16 -3.64 3.48 19.53
N GLN A 17 -2.75 4.32 19.00
CA GLN A 17 -2.46 4.38 17.58
C GLN A 17 -1.28 3.50 17.17
N HIS A 18 -0.50 2.95 18.12
CA HIS A 18 0.65 2.09 17.80
C HIS A 18 0.25 0.87 16.98
N SER A 19 -0.93 0.29 17.28
CA SER A 19 -1.47 -0.86 16.54
C SER A 19 -1.78 -0.57 15.06
N LYS A 20 -1.86 0.71 14.68
CA LYS A 20 -2.14 1.16 13.32
C LYS A 20 -0.88 1.48 12.53
N LEU A 21 0.29 1.45 13.18
CA LEU A 21 1.54 1.82 12.55
C LEU A 21 2.17 0.64 11.81
N VAL A 22 2.81 0.97 10.69
CA VAL A 22 3.72 0.10 9.97
C VAL A 22 5.06 0.80 9.89
N LEU A 23 6.10 0.12 10.35
CA LEU A 23 7.48 0.56 10.18
C LEU A 23 8.06 -0.10 8.95
N ILE A 24 8.62 0.72 8.07
CA ILE A 24 9.30 0.25 6.86
C ILE A 24 10.78 0.48 7.07
N THR A 25 11.53 -0.61 6.97
CA THR A 25 12.99 -0.60 7.09
C THR A 25 13.66 -0.37 5.73
N SER A 26 14.95 -0.06 5.74
CA SER A 26 15.79 0.23 4.56
C SER A 26 15.78 -0.89 3.51
N ASN A 27 15.59 -2.14 3.94
CA ASN A 27 15.48 -3.33 3.08
C ASN A 27 14.03 -3.64 2.66
N ASN A 28 13.11 -2.67 2.84
CA ASN A 28 11.66 -2.80 2.59
C ASN A 28 10.97 -3.89 3.41
N VAL A 29 11.55 -4.30 4.55
CA VAL A 29 10.82 -5.16 5.50
C VAL A 29 9.80 -4.30 6.25
N GLU A 30 8.54 -4.72 6.17
CA GLU A 30 7.42 -4.09 6.84
C GLU A 30 7.10 -4.78 8.17
N ILE A 31 7.13 -4.00 9.25
CA ILE A 31 6.78 -4.44 10.60
C ILE A 31 5.47 -3.77 10.98
N ASN A 32 4.39 -4.56 11.07
CA ASN A 32 3.14 -4.11 11.67
C ASN A 32 3.35 -3.99 13.18
N VAL A 33 3.28 -2.76 13.69
CA VAL A 33 3.48 -2.46 15.10
C VAL A 33 2.23 -2.87 15.87
N GLN A 34 2.42 -3.58 16.97
CA GLN A 34 1.37 -3.84 17.97
C GLN A 34 1.58 -2.97 19.21
N GLY A 35 2.84 -2.67 19.54
CA GLY A 35 3.20 -1.74 20.60
C GLY A 35 4.69 -1.45 20.64
N ILE A 36 5.04 -0.27 21.13
CA ILE A 36 6.43 0.13 21.35
C ILE A 36 6.74 -0.06 22.83
N LEU A 37 7.70 -0.94 23.15
CA LEU A 37 8.06 -1.25 24.54
C LEU A 37 9.11 -0.29 25.07
N ARG A 38 10.09 0.07 24.24
CA ARG A 38 11.24 0.85 24.67
C ARG A 38 11.87 1.62 23.51
N LEU A 39 12.40 2.79 23.82
CA LEU A 39 13.13 3.66 22.90
C LEU A 39 14.48 3.96 23.54
N GLU A 40 15.55 3.42 22.97
CA GLU A 40 16.93 3.66 23.40
C GLU A 40 17.58 4.73 22.53
N ALA A 41 18.89 4.97 22.71
CA ALA A 41 19.61 5.94 21.89
C ALA A 41 19.79 5.48 20.43
N ASP A 42 19.99 4.18 20.23
CA ASP A 42 20.38 3.60 18.93
C ASP A 42 19.32 2.70 18.30
N TYR A 43 18.37 2.20 19.10
CA TYR A 43 17.35 1.26 18.64
C TYR A 43 16.01 1.42 19.37
N ALA A 44 14.94 0.94 18.73
CA ALA A 44 13.63 0.77 19.34
C ALA A 44 13.33 -0.72 19.59
N VAL A 45 12.66 -1.02 20.70
CA VAL A 45 12.13 -2.36 20.99
C VAL A 45 10.63 -2.36 20.74
N ILE A 46 10.21 -3.19 19.79
CA ILE A 46 8.87 -3.15 19.22
C ILE A 46 8.27 -4.54 19.26
N ARG A 47 7.05 -4.64 19.75
CA ARG A 47 6.24 -5.86 19.59
C ARG A 47 5.41 -5.70 18.34
N GLY A 48 5.47 -6.69 17.45
CA GLY A 48 4.81 -6.59 16.16
C GLY A 48 4.74 -7.91 15.43
N ARG A 49 4.46 -7.82 14.13
CA ARG A 49 4.55 -8.92 13.18
C ARG A 49 5.08 -8.44 11.85
N LEU A 50 5.84 -9.28 11.15
CA LEU A 50 6.24 -9.00 9.78
C LEU A 50 5.03 -9.13 8.85
N ALA A 51 4.91 -8.26 7.85
CA ALA A 51 3.79 -8.30 6.90
C ALA A 51 3.65 -9.65 6.17
N ALA A 52 4.77 -10.34 5.93
CA ALA A 52 4.80 -11.67 5.29
C ALA A 52 4.63 -12.85 6.26
N SER A 53 4.45 -12.62 7.56
CA SER A 53 4.36 -13.67 8.57
C SER A 53 2.98 -13.68 9.25
N THR A 54 2.48 -14.89 9.49
CA THR A 54 1.29 -15.11 10.32
C THR A 54 1.62 -15.07 11.82
N GLU A 55 2.90 -15.08 12.18
CA GLU A 55 3.32 -15.11 13.58
C GLU A 55 3.19 -13.74 14.23
N ALA A 56 2.37 -13.68 15.28
CA ALA A 56 2.04 -12.45 15.97
C ALA A 56 2.88 -12.27 17.25
N GLY A 57 3.18 -11.01 17.58
CA GLY A 57 3.66 -10.66 18.92
C GLY A 57 5.14 -10.93 19.16
N ARG A 58 5.94 -11.09 18.11
CA ARG A 58 7.40 -11.15 18.21
C ARG A 58 7.97 -9.79 18.63
N PHE A 59 9.09 -9.83 19.32
CA PHE A 59 9.87 -8.65 19.67
C PHE A 59 10.93 -8.39 18.60
N PHE A 60 11.02 -7.15 18.16
CA PHE A 60 11.97 -6.66 17.18
C PHE A 60 12.83 -5.58 17.84
N PHE A 61 14.14 -5.73 17.70
CA PHE A 61 15.10 -4.69 18.00
C PHE A 61 15.44 -4.02 16.69
N VAL A 62 14.96 -2.79 16.50
CA VAL A 62 15.05 -2.09 15.22
C VAL A 62 15.99 -0.89 15.39
N PRO A 63 17.20 -0.95 14.81
CA PRO A 63 18.11 0.18 14.78
C PRO A 63 17.50 1.37 14.01
N TYR A 64 17.70 2.58 14.50
CA TYR A 64 17.12 3.78 13.87
C TYR A 64 17.71 4.08 12.48
N ASP A 65 18.95 3.65 12.21
CA ASP A 65 19.60 3.78 10.90
C ASP A 65 18.96 2.87 9.84
N GLN A 66 18.27 1.82 10.28
CA GLN A 66 17.54 0.91 9.39
C GLN A 66 16.10 1.35 9.15
N LEU A 67 15.60 2.40 9.81
CA LEU A 67 14.26 2.91 9.58
C LEU A 67 14.24 3.86 8.39
N ASN A 68 13.38 3.55 7.42
CA ASN A 68 13.18 4.37 6.24
C ASN A 68 12.02 5.36 6.47
N HIS A 69 10.82 4.84 6.69
CA HIS A 69 9.63 5.63 6.96
C HIS A 69 8.62 4.89 7.84
N LEU A 70 7.64 5.64 8.34
CA LEU A 70 6.51 5.16 9.14
C LEU A 70 5.22 5.45 8.38
N ALA A 71 4.32 4.49 8.30
CA ALA A 71 3.01 4.65 7.68
C ALA A 71 1.89 4.23 8.65
N PHE A 72 0.69 4.76 8.43
CA PHE A 72 -0.51 4.21 9.02
C PHE A 72 -1.12 3.19 8.07
N ARG A 73 -1.48 2.02 8.60
CA ARG A 73 -2.08 0.93 7.83
C ARG A 73 -3.50 1.26 7.37
N GLU A 74 -4.22 2.01 8.19
CA GLU A 74 -5.56 2.50 7.91
C GLU A 74 -5.48 3.95 7.41
N GLY A 75 -6.43 4.35 6.57
CA GLY A 75 -6.56 5.75 6.16
C GLY A 75 -6.80 6.64 7.39
N VAL A 76 -5.82 7.46 7.74
CA VAL A 76 -5.95 8.47 8.80
C VAL A 76 -6.35 9.77 8.14
N LEU A 77 -7.41 10.40 8.64
CA LEU A 77 -7.84 11.72 8.20
C LEU A 77 -6.75 12.76 8.53
N GLU A 78 -6.53 13.70 7.63
CA GLU A 78 -5.51 14.76 7.83
C GLU A 78 -5.74 15.54 9.12
N ALA A 79 -7.00 15.76 9.52
CA ALA A 79 -7.36 16.39 10.79
C ALA A 79 -6.75 15.66 12.00
N GLN A 80 -6.74 14.32 12.02
CA GLN A 80 -6.14 13.55 13.10
C GLN A 80 -4.61 13.68 13.12
N ILE A 81 -3.98 13.75 11.94
CA ILE A 81 -2.53 14.01 11.85
C ILE A 81 -2.21 15.43 12.34
N GLN A 82 -3.03 16.43 12.01
CA GLN A 82 -2.88 17.79 12.51
C GLN A 82 -3.12 17.90 14.02
N GLU A 83 -4.06 17.16 14.61
CA GLU A 83 -4.21 17.12 16.07
C GLU A 83 -2.97 16.52 16.75
N LEU A 84 -2.40 15.47 16.16
CA LEU A 84 -1.21 14.80 16.69
C LEU A 84 0.06 15.65 16.52
N PHE A 85 0.22 16.32 15.38
CA PHE A 85 1.48 16.93 14.93
C PHE A 85 1.44 18.45 14.69
N GLY A 86 0.26 19.07 14.66
CA GLY A 86 -0.03 20.41 14.13
C GLY A 86 0.38 21.62 14.97
N GLN A 87 1.64 21.67 15.40
CA GLN A 87 2.31 22.95 15.68
C GLN A 87 3.27 23.38 14.55
N ALA A 88 3.13 22.82 13.36
CA ALA A 88 3.74 23.37 12.15
C ALA A 88 2.59 23.85 11.26
N PRO A 89 2.56 25.14 10.85
CA PRO A 89 1.54 25.60 9.93
C PRO A 89 1.64 24.78 8.64
N PRO A 90 0.53 24.27 8.09
CA PRO A 90 0.54 23.68 6.77
C PRO A 90 0.99 24.78 5.82
N SER A 91 2.16 24.60 5.20
CA SER A 91 2.52 25.39 4.03
C SER A 91 1.50 25.02 2.97
N ALA A 92 0.51 25.89 2.80
CA ALA A 92 -0.47 25.79 1.75
C ALA A 92 0.27 25.89 0.42
N ALA A 93 0.69 24.75 -0.11
CA ALA A 93 0.98 24.61 -1.52
C ALA A 93 -0.34 24.83 -2.24
N ARG A 94 -0.56 26.10 -2.58
CA ARG A 94 -1.48 26.65 -3.57
C ARG A 94 -1.92 25.58 -4.57
N ARG A 95 -3.11 25.02 -4.36
CA ARG A 95 -3.88 24.50 -5.49
C ARG A 95 -4.35 25.73 -6.24
N GLU A 96 -3.69 26.02 -7.35
CA GLU A 96 -4.24 26.93 -8.34
C GLU A 96 -5.50 26.27 -8.90
N GLU A 97 -6.61 26.75 -8.38
CA GLU A 97 -7.94 26.68 -8.95
C GLU A 97 -7.88 27.34 -10.33
N VAL A 98 -7.80 26.51 -11.39
CA VAL A 98 -8.03 26.98 -12.75
C VAL A 98 -9.54 27.10 -12.92
N GLU A 99 -10.05 28.24 -12.50
CA GLU A 99 -11.33 28.80 -12.89
C GLU A 99 -11.27 29.14 -14.39
N GLY A 100 -12.05 28.42 -15.20
CA GLY A 100 -12.21 28.67 -16.63
C GLY A 100 -13.71 28.77 -16.94
N PRO A 101 -14.23 29.95 -17.35
CA PRO A 101 -15.63 30.28 -17.27
C PRO A 101 -16.46 29.71 -18.43
N GLU A 102 -17.66 29.27 -18.08
CA GLU A 102 -18.76 28.93 -18.96
C GLU A 102 -19.29 30.21 -19.65
N THR A 103 -19.21 30.28 -20.99
CA THR A 103 -20.02 31.21 -21.80
C THR A 103 -20.39 30.59 -23.15
N THR A 104 -21.64 30.15 -23.27
CA THR A 104 -22.46 30.11 -24.50
C THR A 104 -23.15 31.50 -24.65
N PRO A 105 -23.76 31.99 -25.77
CA PRO A 105 -24.39 31.27 -26.90
C PRO A 105 -24.44 32.00 -28.30
N LEU A 106 -25.32 31.48 -29.19
CA LEU A 106 -25.81 31.92 -30.54
C LEU A 106 -24.98 31.37 -31.74
N GLY A 107 -25.43 30.48 -32.65
CA GLY A 107 -26.73 30.25 -33.35
C GLY A 107 -26.66 30.84 -34.79
N PRO A 108 -27.40 30.40 -35.84
CA PRO A 108 -28.27 29.22 -36.07
C PRO A 108 -28.04 28.52 -37.45
N SER A 109 -28.97 27.63 -37.83
CA SER A 109 -29.30 27.11 -39.19
C SER A 109 -28.76 25.75 -39.62
N GLY A 110 -29.71 24.85 -39.95
CA GLY A 110 -29.64 24.10 -41.21
C GLY A 110 -29.73 22.58 -41.13
N GLU A 111 -30.95 22.06 -41.33
CA GLU A 111 -31.28 20.88 -42.16
C GLU A 111 -31.03 19.44 -41.64
N GLU A 112 -32.17 18.81 -41.31
CA GLU A 112 -32.67 17.50 -41.81
C GLU A 112 -31.68 16.41 -42.26
N GLY A 113 -31.82 15.21 -41.67
CA GLY A 113 -31.37 13.96 -42.28
C GLY A 113 -31.28 12.77 -41.31
N GLU A 114 -32.15 11.79 -41.51
CA GLU A 114 -32.34 10.54 -40.75
C GLU A 114 -31.21 9.47 -40.97
N PRO A 115 -31.28 8.26 -40.40
CA PRO A 115 -30.27 7.66 -39.51
C PRO A 115 -29.28 6.72 -40.22
N ALA A 116 -28.04 6.60 -39.72
CA ALA A 116 -27.09 5.59 -40.20
C ALA A 116 -26.26 4.95 -39.06
N HIS A 117 -26.60 3.70 -38.76
CA HIS A 117 -25.79 2.60 -38.22
C HIS A 117 -24.83 2.83 -37.03
N PRO A 118 -25.00 2.12 -35.89
CA PRO A 118 -23.95 2.02 -34.89
C PRO A 118 -22.80 1.13 -35.40
N LEU A 119 -21.59 1.68 -35.42
CA LEU A 119 -20.36 0.92 -35.61
C LEU A 119 -20.12 -0.01 -34.41
N PRO A 120 -19.70 -1.28 -34.63
CA PRO A 120 -19.30 -2.16 -33.55
C PRO A 120 -17.93 -1.71 -33.02
N GLY A 121 -17.89 -1.29 -31.75
CA GLY A 121 -16.63 -1.08 -31.04
C GLY A 121 -15.89 -2.40 -30.84
N PRO A 122 -14.54 -2.40 -30.81
CA PRO A 122 -13.76 -3.61 -30.65
C PRO A 122 -14.02 -4.24 -29.27
N GLU A 123 -14.39 -5.52 -29.30
CA GLU A 123 -14.52 -6.41 -28.16
C GLU A 123 -13.30 -6.26 -27.23
N ARG A 124 -13.55 -5.81 -26.00
CA ARG A 124 -12.61 -6.03 -24.91
C ARG A 124 -12.54 -7.53 -24.66
N ALA A 125 -11.50 -8.16 -25.18
CA ALA A 125 -11.13 -9.54 -24.84
C ALA A 125 -11.08 -9.67 -23.32
N SER A 126 -12.11 -10.31 -22.74
CA SER A 126 -12.13 -10.67 -21.33
C SER A 126 -10.97 -11.63 -21.08
N LEU A 127 -10.01 -11.18 -20.28
CA LEU A 127 -8.93 -12.02 -19.80
C LEU A 127 -9.55 -13.24 -19.09
N PRO A 128 -9.11 -14.47 -19.40
CA PRO A 128 -9.67 -15.67 -18.80
C PRO A 128 -9.46 -15.61 -17.28
N GLY A 129 -10.56 -15.62 -16.54
CA GLY A 129 -10.56 -15.58 -15.08
C GLY A 129 -9.73 -16.72 -14.49
N LYS A 130 -9.22 -16.53 -13.26
CA LYS A 130 -8.32 -17.46 -12.55
C LYS A 130 -8.76 -18.93 -12.59
N ALA A 131 -10.06 -19.21 -12.72
CA ALA A 131 -10.62 -20.55 -12.92
C ALA A 131 -10.11 -21.25 -14.19
N ALA A 132 -10.00 -20.55 -15.32
CA ALA A 132 -9.49 -21.12 -16.57
C ALA A 132 -7.99 -21.42 -16.52
N LEU A 133 -7.24 -20.67 -15.69
CA LEU A 133 -5.82 -20.88 -15.43
C LEU A 133 -5.56 -22.10 -14.54
N LEU A 134 -6.39 -22.30 -13.51
CA LEU A 134 -6.35 -23.50 -12.66
C LEU A 134 -6.73 -24.77 -13.43
N GLU A 135 -7.67 -24.67 -14.36
CA GLU A 135 -8.08 -25.80 -15.22
C GLU A 135 -6.96 -26.22 -16.20
N ARG A 136 -6.19 -25.27 -16.75
CA ARG A 136 -4.98 -25.58 -17.54
C ARG A 136 -3.89 -26.24 -16.70
N LEU A 137 -3.66 -25.76 -15.47
CA LEU A 137 -2.65 -26.37 -14.58
C LEU A 137 -3.00 -27.79 -14.16
N ARG A 138 -4.29 -28.12 -14.01
CA ARG A 138 -4.74 -29.51 -13.76
C ARG A 138 -4.49 -30.43 -14.95
N ARG A 139 -4.71 -29.95 -16.18
CA ARG A 139 -4.48 -30.76 -17.40
C ARG A 139 -2.99 -30.99 -17.70
N THR A 140 -2.08 -30.21 -17.12
CA THR A 140 -0.65 -30.25 -17.44
C THR A 140 0.20 -30.98 -16.38
N ARG A 141 -0.38 -31.86 -15.56
CA ARG A 141 0.41 -32.81 -14.72
C ARG A 141 0.57 -34.16 -15.45
N PRO A 142 1.63 -34.35 -16.27
CA PRO A 142 2.07 -35.69 -16.62
C PRO A 142 2.62 -36.37 -15.36
N GLY A 143 2.27 -37.65 -15.22
CA GLY A 143 2.55 -38.49 -14.07
C GLY A 143 4.01 -38.48 -13.65
N GLN A 144 4.22 -38.27 -12.36
CA GLN A 144 5.43 -38.59 -11.64
C GLN A 144 5.58 -40.12 -11.64
N ALA A 145 6.17 -40.69 -12.70
CA ALA A 145 6.69 -42.04 -12.67
C ALA A 145 8.14 -41.97 -12.16
N LEU A 146 8.36 -42.40 -10.91
CA LEU A 146 9.70 -42.64 -10.40
C LEU A 146 10.37 -43.76 -11.22
N PRO A 147 11.65 -43.64 -11.62
CA PRO A 147 12.40 -44.79 -12.10
C PRO A 147 12.75 -45.72 -10.92
N PRO A 148 12.68 -47.06 -11.08
CA PRO A 148 13.10 -47.99 -10.04
C PRO A 148 14.62 -47.90 -9.84
N ARG A 149 15.02 -47.88 -8.56
CA ARG A 149 16.41 -47.89 -8.10
C ARG A 149 17.07 -49.21 -8.51
N PRO A 150 18.25 -49.23 -9.16
CA PRO A 150 18.96 -50.48 -9.41
C PRO A 150 19.51 -51.02 -8.08
N ALA A 151 19.19 -52.28 -7.78
CA ALA A 151 19.83 -53.04 -6.72
C ALA A 151 21.29 -53.30 -7.13
N GLN A 152 22.23 -52.95 -6.26
CA GLN A 152 23.64 -53.35 -6.41
C GLN A 152 23.94 -54.55 -5.49
N PRO A 153 24.74 -55.52 -5.95
CA PRO A 153 25.30 -56.59 -5.14
C PRO A 153 26.48 -56.12 -4.27
#